data_AF-A0A6H2A250-F1
#
_entry.id   AF-A0A6H2A250-F1
#
_cell.length_a   1.000
_cell.length_b   1.000
_cell.length_c   1.000
_cell.angle_alpha   90.00
_cell.angle_beta   90.00
_cell.angle_gamma   90.00
#
_symmetry.space_group_name_H-M   'P 1'
#
loop_
_entity.id
_entity.type
_entity.pdbx_description
1 polymer ?
#
loop_
_entity_poly.entity_id
_entity_poly.type
_entity_poly.pdbx_seq_one_letter_code
_entity_poly.pdbx_strand_id
1 'polypeptide(L)' 'MKDTVSLTNKTVTGLEKALGQDFNRVELPERMAWVVYQLKLISDTEEYFPYGKWGTIQAIEDQLNDIADAEVVE' A
#
# COMPACT_ATOMS: atom_id res chain seq x y z
N MET A 1 9.45 7.60 15.41
CA MET A 1 8.12 7.52 14.80
C MET A 1 8.24 7.38 13.29
N LYS A 2 8.05 6.17 12.76
CA LYS A 2 7.96 5.90 11.32
C LYS A 2 6.50 6.10 10.91
N ASP A 3 6.03 7.33 10.77
CA ASP A 3 4.60 7.61 10.59
C ASP A 3 4.18 7.55 9.13
N THR A 4 4.90 6.73 8.35
CA THR A 4 4.97 6.89 6.90
C THR A 4 5.24 5.55 6.21
N VAL A 5 4.42 5.25 5.21
CA VAL A 5 4.57 4.07 4.35
C VAL A 5 5.21 4.51 3.04
N SER A 6 6.20 3.76 2.58
CA SER A 6 6.90 4.00 1.32
C SER A 6 6.45 2.99 0.27
N LEU A 7 6.15 3.48 -0.93
CA LEU A 7 5.76 2.66 -2.06
C LEU A 7 6.83 2.72 -3.15
N THR A 8 7.04 1.61 -3.84
CA THR A 8 7.89 1.61 -5.03
C THR A 8 7.18 2.32 -6.18
N ASN A 9 7.93 2.93 -7.11
CA ASN A 9 7.34 3.59 -8.30
C ASN A 9 6.43 2.64 -9.10
N LYS A 10 6.77 1.35 -9.15
CA LYS A 10 5.96 0.33 -9.82
C LYS A 10 4.61 0.11 -9.10
N THR A 11 4.64 0.07 -7.78
CA THR A 11 3.43 -0.01 -6.95
C THR A 11 2.57 1.23 -7.14
N VAL A 12 3.15 2.43 -7.09
CA VAL A 12 2.45 3.71 -7.32
C VAL A 12 1.71 3.69 -8.66
N THR A 13 2.39 3.35 -9.76
CA THR A 13 1.75 3.29 -11.08
C THR A 13 0.61 2.27 -11.14
N GLY A 14 0.75 1.11 -10.47
CA GLY A 14 -0.33 0.12 -10.39
C GLY A 14 -1.55 0.64 -9.64
N LEU A 15 -1.33 1.27 -8.48
CA LEU A 15 -2.39 1.85 -7.65
C LEU A 15 -3.09 3.03 -8.33
N GLU A 16 -2.33 3.92 -8.98
CA GLU A 16 -2.87 5.04 -9.75
C GLU A 16 -3.81 4.55 -10.85
N LYS A 17 -3.42 3.49 -11.58
CA LYS A 17 -4.28 2.87 -12.60
C LYS A 17 -5.51 2.20 -12.01
N ALA A 18 -5.36 1.54 -10.87
CA ALA A 18 -6.41 0.74 -10.26
C ALA A 18 -7.47 1.58 -9.52
N LEU A 19 -7.04 2.66 -8.86
CA LEU A 19 -7.87 3.47 -7.97
C LEU A 19 -8.11 4.89 -8.50
N GLY A 20 -7.38 5.34 -9.52
CA GLY A 20 -7.51 6.68 -10.09
C GLY A 20 -7.10 7.80 -9.14
N GLN A 21 -6.21 7.52 -8.19
CA GLN A 21 -5.74 8.45 -7.16
C GLN A 21 -4.23 8.67 -7.25
N ASP A 22 -3.76 9.85 -6.87
CA ASP A 22 -2.33 10.19 -6.82
C ASP A 22 -1.67 9.62 -5.56
N PHE A 23 -0.61 8.82 -5.77
CA PHE A 23 0.20 8.17 -4.73
C PHE A 23 1.69 8.59 -4.80
N ASN A 24 2.03 9.71 -5.43
CA ASN A 24 3.42 10.18 -5.57
C ASN A 24 4.02 10.78 -4.27
N ARG A 25 3.35 10.61 -3.13
CA ARG A 25 3.78 11.16 -1.83
C ARG A 25 3.90 10.04 -0.80
N VAL A 26 4.60 10.38 0.27
CA VAL A 26 4.66 9.54 1.47
C VAL A 26 3.27 9.42 2.06
N GLU A 27 2.82 8.19 2.32
CA GLU A 27 1.45 7.90 2.73
C GLU A 27 1.34 7.65 4.23
N LEU A 28 0.29 8.18 4.85
CA LEU A 28 -0.01 7.92 6.27
C LEU A 28 -0.52 6.48 6.46
N PRO A 29 -0.25 5.84 7.61
CA PRO A 29 -0.67 4.46 7.90
C PRO A 29 -2.17 4.23 7.68
N GLU A 30 -3.02 5.15 8.11
CA GLU A 30 -4.48 5.05 7.99
C GLU A 30 -4.93 5.09 6.53
N ARG A 31 -4.30 5.93 5.71
CA ARG A 31 -4.57 5.98 4.27
C ARG A 31 -4.16 4.67 3.61
N MET A 32 -3.04 4.09 4.02
CA MET A 32 -2.59 2.81 3.47
C MET A 32 -3.44 1.63 3.90
N ALA A 33 -3.97 1.61 5.13
CA ALA A 33 -4.94 0.61 5.56
C ALA A 33 -6.22 0.68 4.68
N TRP A 34 -6.69 1.88 4.36
CA TRP A 34 -7.80 2.07 3.42
C TRP A 34 -7.45 1.60 2.01
N VAL A 35 -6.23 1.89 1.52
CA VAL A 35 -5.76 1.40 0.21
C VAL A 35 -5.78 -0.13 0.18
N VAL A 36 -5.22 -0.81 1.18
CA VAL A 36 -5.25 -2.28 1.28
C VAL A 36 -6.67 -2.82 1.21
N TYR A 37 -7.62 -2.19 1.90
CA TYR A 37 -9.03 -2.56 1.81
C TYR A 37 -9.58 -2.43 0.38
N GLN A 38 -9.32 -1.32 -0.32
CA GLN A 38 -9.74 -1.14 -1.71
C GLN A 38 -9.11 -2.19 -2.65
N LEU A 39 -7.83 -2.50 -2.46
CA LEU A 39 -7.13 -3.53 -3.25
C LEU A 39 -7.77 -4.91 -3.09
N LYS A 40 -8.28 -5.24 -1.90
CA LYS A 40 -8.99 -6.51 -1.68
C LYS A 40 -10.29 -6.59 -2.49
N LEU A 41 -10.92 -5.46 -2.84
CA LEU A 41 -12.18 -5.40 -3.58
C LEU A 41 -12.03 -5.44 -5.11
N ILE A 42 -10.89 -5.03 -5.64
CA ILE A 42 -10.66 -4.99 -7.09
C ILE A 42 -10.05 -6.30 -7.61
N SER A 43 -10.35 -6.64 -8.86
CA SER A 43 -9.85 -7.85 -9.50
C SER A 43 -8.33 -7.84 -9.64
N ASP A 44 -7.70 -9.00 -9.48
CA ASP A 44 -6.28 -9.17 -9.78
C ASP A 44 -6.10 -9.26 -11.30
N THR A 45 -5.55 -8.22 -11.92
CA THR A 45 -5.29 -8.15 -13.35
C THR A 45 -3.86 -7.67 -13.58
N GLU A 46 -3.20 -8.17 -14.62
CA GLU A 46 -1.84 -7.71 -14.98
C GLU A 46 -1.79 -6.23 -15.38
N GLU A 47 -2.93 -5.67 -15.80
CA GLU A 47 -3.06 -4.24 -16.13
C GLU A 47 -2.82 -3.34 -14.92
N TYR A 48 -3.35 -3.74 -13.76
CA TYR A 48 -3.27 -2.99 -12.50
C TYR A 48 -2.14 -3.49 -11.61
N PHE A 49 -1.84 -4.79 -11.68
CA PHE A 49 -0.86 -5.47 -10.82
C PHE A 49 0.12 -6.30 -11.66
N PRO A 50 1.10 -5.67 -12.31
CA PRO A 50 2.08 -6.37 -13.16
C PRO A 50 2.96 -7.39 -12.40
N TYR A 51 2.96 -7.36 -11.06
CA TYR A 51 3.70 -8.28 -10.19
C TYR A 51 2.77 -9.07 -9.25
N GLY A 52 1.47 -9.07 -9.53
CA GLY A 52 0.44 -9.69 -8.70
C GLY A 52 -0.05 -8.79 -7.56
N LYS A 53 -1.37 -8.77 -7.36
CA LYS A 53 -2.03 -7.93 -6.36
C LYS A 53 -1.62 -8.26 -4.92
N TRP A 54 -1.52 -9.55 -4.62
CA TRP A 54 -1.27 -10.02 -3.25
C TRP A 54 0.12 -9.67 -2.73
N GLY A 55 1.14 -9.69 -3.60
CA GLY A 55 2.48 -9.22 -3.22
C GLY A 55 2.50 -7.73 -2.88
N THR A 56 1.69 -6.93 -3.57
CA THR A 56 1.54 -5.50 -3.27
C THR A 56 0.85 -5.28 -1.91
N ILE A 57 -0.23 -6.02 -1.65
CA ILE A 57 -0.94 -5.96 -0.36
C ILE A 57 0.00 -6.34 0.79
N GLN A 58 0.73 -7.45 0.65
CA GLN A 58 1.61 -7.94 1.69
C GLN A 58 2.73 -6.95 2.02
N ALA A 59 3.35 -6.32 1.01
CA ALA A 59 4.37 -5.31 1.23
C ALA A 59 3.86 -4.05 1.96
N ILE A 60 2.57 -3.73 1.84
CA ILE A 60 1.94 -2.64 2.58
C ILE A 60 1.61 -3.09 4.01
N GLU A 61 1.02 -4.29 4.17
CA GLU A 61 0.68 -4.86 5.48
C GLU A 61 1.93 -5.05 6.37
N ASP A 62 3.06 -5.49 5.81
CA ASP A 62 4.33 -5.61 6.53
C ASP A 62 4.80 -4.25 7.07
N GLN A 63 4.72 -3.19 6.26
CA GLN A 63 5.07 -1.84 6.70
C GLN A 63 4.12 -1.32 7.78
N LEU A 64 2.81 -1.59 7.68
CA LEU A 64 1.85 -1.20 8.70
C LEU A 64 2.10 -1.92 10.04
N ASN A 65 2.45 -3.21 9.99
CA ASN A 65 2.81 -3.97 11.19
C ASN A 65 4.10 -3.45 11.82
N ASP A 66 5.14 -3.17 11.02
CA ASP A 66 6.39 -2.57 11.51
C ASP A 66 6.16 -1.22 12.21
N ILE A 67 5.20 -0.43 11.73
CA ILE A 67 4.84 0.87 12.33
C ILE A 67 4.09 0.64 13.64
N ALA A 68 3.09 -0.24 13.65
CA ALA A 68 2.32 -0.56 14.85
C ALA A 68 3.22 -1.14 15.95
N ASP A 69 4.13 -2.05 15.62
CA ASP A 69 5.06 -2.64 16.58
C ASP A 69 6.04 -1.61 17.15
N ALA A 70 6.44 -0.61 16.36
CA ALA A 70 7.29 0.48 16.83
C ALA A 70 6.60 1.40 17.85
N GLU A 71 5.26 1.51 17.81
CA GLU A 71 4.49 2.29 18.79
C GLU A 71 4.28 1.56 20.12
N VAL A 72 4.43 0.22 20.16
CA VAL A 72 4.22 -0.60 21.37
C VAL A 72 5.46 -0.64 22.28
N VAL A 73 6.61 -0.17 21.80
CA VAL A 73 7.90 -0.23 22.50
C VAL A 73 8.28 1.13 23.16
N GLU A 74 7.47 2.18 23.01
CA GLU A 74 7.60 3.46 23.73
C GLU A 74 6.73 3.53 24.99
#